data_AF-S2LKW5-F1
#
_entry.id   AF-S2LKW5-F1
#
_cell.length_a   1.000
_cell.length_b   1.000
_cell.length_c   1.000
_cell.angle_alpha   90.00
_cell.angle_beta   90.00
_cell.angle_gamma   90.00
#
_symmetry.space_group_name_H-M   'P 1'
#
loop_
_entity.id
_entity.type
_entity.pdbx_description
1 polymer ?
#
loop_
_entity_poly.entity_id
_entity_poly.type
_entity_poly.pdbx_seq_one_letter_code
_entity_poly.pdbx_strand_id
1 'polypeptide(L)'
;MDNIKKSSYEIIYFATHSMPYSETYSSWHIKYNTLVNYFKRNFNKIDWNGKKFATTAEEAEQIMIKQKAVIEKELPSMSFLNSYLYMADEQNDNGLLTIKKIMELPDSSFLQTRYVILSACNTGVIFAPKTLKDERTFTDFNQSENMEEELRKVGWIPGIDQVSFVDVFMRRKVNNVYGTLWFADDAASAYLMSHFMKKLVNQGEHQDAVAAFSETQRQYIKESKEGKKPLGEDYPVPLHPYFWAVGALFGK
;
A
#
# COMPACT_ATOMS: atom_id res chain seq x y z
N MET A 1 -14.45 -11.00 -4.75
CA MET A 1 -13.71 -11.96 -3.88
C MET A 1 -13.63 -13.41 -4.39
N ASP A 2 -14.58 -13.87 -5.20
CA ASP A 2 -14.66 -15.30 -5.56
C ASP A 2 -13.48 -15.83 -6.39
N ASN A 3 -12.75 -14.95 -7.08
CA ASN A 3 -11.57 -15.31 -7.87
C ASN A 3 -10.38 -15.80 -7.01
N ILE A 4 -10.26 -15.37 -5.73
CA ILE A 4 -9.17 -15.82 -4.85
C ILE A 4 -9.51 -17.17 -4.19
N LYS A 5 -10.79 -17.41 -3.87
CA LYS A 5 -11.25 -18.62 -3.16
C LYS A 5 -10.95 -19.94 -3.92
N LYS A 6 -10.81 -19.87 -5.25
CA LYS A 6 -10.49 -21.00 -6.14
C LYS A 6 -9.29 -20.69 -7.05
N SER A 7 -8.37 -19.87 -6.58
CA SER A 7 -7.21 -19.43 -7.35
C SER A 7 -6.37 -20.62 -7.82
N SER A 8 -6.19 -20.73 -9.14
CA SER A 8 -5.22 -21.60 -9.80
C SER A 8 -4.01 -20.81 -10.33
N TYR A 9 -3.77 -19.63 -9.76
CA TYR A 9 -2.78 -18.69 -10.27
C TYR A 9 -1.44 -18.88 -9.57
N GLU A 10 -0.39 -19.04 -10.38
CA GLU A 10 0.99 -19.06 -9.88
C GLU A 10 1.44 -17.69 -9.37
N ILE A 11 0.89 -16.62 -9.93
CA ILE A 11 1.18 -15.23 -9.58
C ILE A 11 -0.13 -14.51 -9.26
N ILE A 12 -0.20 -13.90 -8.08
CA ILE A 12 -1.27 -12.96 -7.72
C ILE A 12 -0.68 -11.56 -7.65
N TYR A 13 -1.26 -10.62 -8.40
CA TYR A 13 -0.78 -9.24 -8.49
C TYR A 13 -1.84 -8.26 -7.98
N PHE A 14 -1.49 -7.47 -6.96
CA PHE A 14 -2.34 -6.46 -6.36
C PHE A 14 -1.83 -5.04 -6.70
N ALA A 15 -2.32 -4.49 -7.81
CA ALA A 15 -2.20 -3.06 -8.13
C ALA A 15 -3.36 -2.29 -7.49
N THR A 16 -3.17 -1.90 -6.23
CA THR A 16 -4.23 -1.31 -5.41
C THR A 16 -3.65 -0.27 -4.46
N HIS A 17 -4.47 0.29 -3.57
CA HIS A 17 -4.01 1.03 -2.41
C HIS A 17 -4.04 0.11 -1.19
N SER A 18 -2.94 0.10 -0.44
CA SER A 18 -2.92 -0.51 0.89
C SER A 18 -3.19 0.56 1.93
N MET A 19 -3.92 0.18 2.98
CA MET A 19 -4.22 1.03 4.12
C MET A 19 -3.90 0.22 5.38
N PRO A 20 -2.72 0.43 5.98
CA PRO A 20 -2.45 -0.05 7.33
C PRO A 20 -3.54 0.46 8.27
N TYR A 21 -3.97 -0.36 9.23
CA TYR A 21 -5.07 0.02 10.12
C TYR A 21 -4.80 1.32 10.88
N SER A 22 -3.57 1.56 11.31
CA SER A 22 -3.12 2.83 11.90
C SER A 22 -3.46 4.07 11.07
N GLU A 23 -3.36 3.96 9.74
CA GLU A 23 -3.66 5.05 8.82
C GLU A 23 -5.16 5.30 8.72
N THR A 24 -5.94 4.22 8.65
CA THR A 24 -7.40 4.29 8.70
C THR A 24 -7.86 4.88 10.03
N TYR A 25 -7.28 4.43 11.14
CA TYR A 25 -7.60 4.89 12.48
C TYR A 25 -7.31 6.38 12.65
N SER A 26 -6.08 6.81 12.33
CA SER A 26 -5.71 8.23 12.41
C SER A 26 -6.57 9.11 11.50
N SER A 27 -6.88 8.67 10.28
CA SER A 27 -7.66 9.46 9.33
C SER A 27 -9.12 9.64 9.79
N TRP A 28 -9.79 8.54 10.16
CA TRP A 28 -11.24 8.54 10.39
C TRP A 28 -11.67 8.68 11.85
N HIS A 29 -10.81 8.33 12.80
CA HIS A 29 -11.14 8.42 14.23
C HIS A 29 -10.45 9.60 14.92
N ILE A 30 -9.21 9.93 14.57
CA ILE A 30 -8.47 11.05 15.18
C ILE A 30 -8.68 12.35 14.41
N LYS A 31 -8.46 12.34 13.09
CA LYS A 31 -8.35 13.55 12.27
C LYS A 31 -9.62 13.90 11.50
N TYR A 32 -10.72 13.19 11.71
CA TYR A 32 -11.95 13.36 10.93
C TYR A 32 -12.46 14.81 10.90
N ASN A 33 -12.60 15.46 12.06
CA ASN A 33 -13.08 16.84 12.12
C ASN A 33 -12.11 17.80 11.41
N THR A 34 -10.80 17.55 11.50
CA THR A 34 -9.78 18.32 10.80
C THR A 34 -9.90 18.14 9.28
N LEU A 35 -10.09 16.90 8.81
CA LEU A 35 -10.35 16.58 7.41
C LEU A 35 -11.62 17.30 6.91
N VAL A 36 -12.74 17.18 7.63
CA VAL A 36 -14.00 17.83 7.26
C VAL A 36 -13.83 19.35 7.14
N ASN A 37 -13.18 19.98 8.14
CA ASN A 37 -12.93 21.42 8.13
C ASN A 37 -11.98 21.85 7.01
N TYR A 38 -10.96 21.04 6.70
CA TYR A 38 -10.05 21.29 5.59
C TYR A 38 -10.79 21.27 4.25
N PHE A 39 -11.64 20.27 4.01
CA PHE A 39 -12.47 20.18 2.81
C PHE A 39 -13.43 21.36 2.70
N LYS A 40 -14.13 21.74 3.78
CA LYS A 40 -15.02 22.91 3.78
C LYS A 40 -14.30 24.20 3.39
N ARG A 41 -13.09 24.42 3.91
CA ARG A 41 -12.30 25.64 3.65
C ARG A 41 -11.67 25.67 2.26
N ASN A 42 -11.30 24.51 1.73
CA ASN A 42 -10.56 24.40 0.47
C ASN A 42 -11.41 23.84 -0.67
N PHE A 43 -12.74 23.79 -0.52
CA PHE A 43 -13.66 23.16 -1.45
C PHE A 43 -13.43 23.60 -2.91
N ASN A 44 -13.21 24.88 -3.15
CA ASN A 44 -12.99 25.45 -4.49
C ASN A 44 -11.58 25.16 -5.07
N LYS A 45 -10.71 24.50 -4.32
CA LYS A 45 -9.32 24.15 -4.69
C LYS A 45 -9.09 22.65 -4.80
N ILE A 46 -10.06 21.82 -4.41
CA ILE A 46 -9.90 20.36 -4.38
C ILE A 46 -10.42 19.78 -5.68
N ASP A 47 -9.51 19.58 -6.61
CA ASP A 47 -9.68 18.65 -7.72
C ASP A 47 -9.01 17.33 -7.29
N TRP A 48 -9.80 16.30 -7.00
CA TRP A 48 -9.24 15.03 -6.54
C TRP A 48 -8.93 14.18 -7.78
N ASN A 49 -7.66 14.14 -8.19
CA ASN A 49 -7.20 13.45 -9.40
C ASN A 49 -7.93 13.87 -10.69
N GLY A 50 -8.27 15.16 -10.84
CA GLY A 50 -8.99 15.68 -12.01
C GLY A 50 -10.46 15.25 -12.09
N LYS A 51 -11.00 14.67 -11.02
CA LYS A 51 -12.42 14.39 -10.86
C LYS A 51 -12.99 15.25 -9.73
N LYS A 52 -14.12 15.87 -10.01
CA LYS A 52 -14.87 16.67 -9.05
C LYS A 52 -15.37 15.76 -7.93
N PHE A 53 -14.72 15.81 -6.77
CA PHE A 53 -15.03 14.98 -5.60
C PHE A 53 -16.46 15.23 -5.06
N ALA A 54 -16.91 16.47 -5.12
CA ALA A 54 -18.27 16.89 -4.81
C ALA A 54 -18.55 18.25 -5.48
N THR A 55 -19.81 18.66 -5.57
CA THR A 55 -20.25 19.94 -6.14
C THR A 55 -20.49 21.03 -5.11
N THR A 56 -20.74 20.68 -3.85
CA THR A 56 -20.78 21.61 -2.70
C THR A 56 -20.01 21.10 -1.48
N ALA A 57 -19.71 22.00 -0.54
CA ALA A 57 -19.06 21.64 0.73
C ALA A 57 -19.95 20.73 1.59
N GLU A 58 -21.27 20.93 1.55
CA GLU A 58 -22.25 20.07 2.22
C GLU A 58 -22.26 18.66 1.62
N GLU A 59 -22.20 18.55 0.29
CA GLU A 59 -22.12 17.25 -0.39
C GLU A 59 -20.82 16.51 -0.02
N ALA A 60 -19.68 17.21 -0.01
CA ALA A 60 -18.40 16.65 0.44
C ALA A 60 -18.47 16.14 1.88
N GLU A 61 -19.10 16.90 2.78
CA GLU A 61 -19.32 16.49 4.17
C GLU A 61 -20.18 15.22 4.25
N GLN A 62 -21.27 15.14 3.49
CA GLN A 62 -22.11 13.95 3.46
C GLN A 62 -21.38 12.73 2.90
N ILE A 63 -20.52 12.89 1.89
CA ILE A 63 -19.67 11.82 1.39
C ILE A 63 -18.70 11.33 2.47
N MET A 64 -18.05 12.25 3.20
CA MET A 64 -17.15 11.88 4.30
C MET A 64 -17.87 11.20 5.46
N ILE A 65 -19.07 11.64 5.83
CA ILE A 65 -19.90 10.99 6.85
C ILE A 65 -20.22 9.56 6.42
N LYS A 66 -20.63 9.36 5.15
CA LYS A 66 -20.91 8.04 4.59
C LYS A 66 -19.65 7.16 4.59
N GLN A 67 -18.51 7.69 4.16
CA GLN A 67 -17.24 6.95 4.16
C GLN A 67 -16.84 6.53 5.57
N LYS A 68 -16.92 7.45 6.55
CA LYS A 68 -16.66 7.13 7.95
C LYS A 68 -17.59 6.03 8.46
N ALA A 69 -18.90 6.13 8.19
CA ALA A 69 -19.87 5.12 8.62
C ALA A 69 -19.59 3.74 8.00
N VAL A 70 -19.17 3.68 6.73
CA VAL A 70 -18.73 2.44 6.08
C VAL A 70 -17.48 1.89 6.77
N ILE A 71 -16.47 2.72 7.02
CA ILE A 71 -15.24 2.29 7.72
C ILE A 71 -15.54 1.77 9.12
N GLU A 72 -16.38 2.46 9.90
CA GLU A 72 -16.77 2.04 11.25
C GLU A 72 -17.56 0.74 11.25
N LYS A 73 -18.41 0.51 10.25
CA LYS A 73 -19.16 -0.73 10.09
C LYS A 73 -18.27 -1.91 9.70
N GLU A 74 -17.38 -1.68 8.74
CA GLU A 74 -16.61 -2.74 8.08
C GLU A 74 -15.34 -3.10 8.85
N LEU A 75 -14.82 -2.15 9.66
CA LEU A 75 -13.64 -2.29 10.49
C LEU A 75 -13.96 -1.96 11.97
N PRO A 76 -14.89 -2.70 12.62
CA PRO A 76 -15.58 -2.28 13.85
C PRO A 76 -14.74 -2.37 15.14
N SER A 77 -13.43 -2.62 15.04
CA SER A 77 -12.56 -2.78 16.20
C SER A 77 -11.15 -2.25 15.95
N MET A 78 -10.44 -1.91 17.03
CA MET A 78 -8.99 -1.72 16.97
C MET A 78 -8.33 -3.10 16.88
N SER A 79 -8.19 -3.60 15.66
CA SER A 79 -7.59 -4.90 15.36
C SER A 79 -6.65 -4.78 14.19
N PHE A 80 -5.48 -5.39 14.28
CA PHE A 80 -4.51 -5.44 13.17
C PHE A 80 -5.09 -6.15 11.96
N LEU A 81 -6.07 -7.02 12.19
CA LEU A 81 -6.81 -7.76 11.17
C LEU A 81 -7.65 -6.84 10.26
N ASN A 82 -7.84 -5.59 10.65
CA ASN A 82 -8.60 -4.60 9.89
C ASN A 82 -7.75 -3.78 8.91
N SER A 83 -6.43 -3.99 8.82
CA SER A 83 -5.64 -3.48 7.70
C SER A 83 -6.18 -4.07 6.39
N TYR A 84 -6.28 -3.27 5.33
CA TYR A 84 -6.91 -3.72 4.06
C TYR A 84 -6.18 -3.28 2.79
N LEU A 85 -6.39 -4.05 1.72
CA LEU A 85 -6.16 -3.66 0.34
C LEU A 85 -7.50 -3.25 -0.29
N TYR A 86 -7.54 -2.15 -1.04
CA TYR A 86 -8.77 -1.65 -1.66
C TYR A 86 -8.90 -2.04 -3.14
N MET A 87 -9.61 -3.13 -3.43
CA MET A 87 -9.65 -3.72 -4.78
C MET A 87 -10.64 -3.08 -5.76
N ALA A 88 -11.39 -2.05 -5.31
CA ALA A 88 -12.55 -1.40 -5.95
C ALA A 88 -13.91 -1.90 -5.45
N ASP A 89 -14.87 -0.97 -5.44
CA ASP A 89 -16.25 -1.17 -5.00
C ASP A 89 -17.04 -1.98 -6.04
N GLU A 90 -17.67 -3.07 -5.60
CA GLU A 90 -18.62 -3.86 -6.38
C GLU A 90 -20.01 -3.73 -5.76
N GLN A 91 -21.06 -4.02 -6.53
CA GLN A 91 -22.47 -3.76 -6.18
C GLN A 91 -22.93 -4.28 -4.80
N ASN A 92 -22.20 -5.25 -4.21
CA ASN A 92 -22.44 -5.81 -2.87
C ASN A 92 -21.15 -6.04 -2.05
N ASP A 93 -20.00 -5.50 -2.46
CA ASP A 93 -18.72 -5.67 -1.76
C ASP A 93 -17.97 -4.34 -1.80
N ASN A 94 -17.62 -3.80 -0.63
CA ASN A 94 -16.90 -2.53 -0.49
C ASN A 94 -15.45 -2.55 -1.00
N GLY A 95 -15.02 -3.67 -1.60
CA GLY A 95 -13.69 -3.82 -2.17
C GLY A 95 -12.58 -3.99 -1.13
N LEU A 96 -12.91 -4.08 0.16
CA LEU A 96 -11.91 -4.19 1.22
C LEU A 96 -11.46 -5.64 1.38
N LEU A 97 -10.26 -5.96 0.92
CA LEU A 97 -9.57 -7.21 1.23
C LEU A 97 -8.75 -7.03 2.51
N THR A 98 -9.36 -7.31 3.65
CA THR A 98 -8.69 -7.17 4.96
C THR A 98 -7.76 -8.34 5.25
N ILE A 99 -6.80 -8.14 6.18
CA ILE A 99 -5.99 -9.23 6.73
C ILE A 99 -6.87 -10.34 7.29
N LYS A 100 -7.95 -10.00 8.01
CA LYS A 100 -8.94 -10.98 8.50
C LYS A 100 -9.44 -11.87 7.37
N LYS A 101 -9.93 -11.25 6.29
CA LYS A 101 -10.49 -11.99 5.16
C LYS A 101 -9.43 -12.88 4.49
N ILE A 102 -8.17 -12.44 4.38
CA ILE A 102 -7.07 -13.26 3.84
C ILE A 102 -6.79 -14.48 4.73
N MET A 103 -6.80 -14.30 6.06
CA MET A 103 -6.58 -15.38 7.02
C MET A 103 -7.73 -16.39 7.07
N GLU A 104 -8.96 -15.94 6.80
CA GLU A 104 -10.16 -16.80 6.75
C GLU A 104 -10.30 -17.59 5.44
N LEU A 105 -9.55 -17.24 4.39
CA LEU A 105 -9.51 -18.05 3.17
C LEU A 105 -8.93 -19.44 3.47
N PRO A 106 -9.44 -20.52 2.85
CA PRO A 106 -8.88 -21.85 3.04
C PRO A 106 -7.44 -21.95 2.50
N ASP A 107 -6.62 -22.83 3.06
CA ASP A 107 -5.24 -23.05 2.61
C ASP A 107 -5.17 -23.40 1.12
N SER A 108 -6.22 -24.05 0.61
CA SER A 108 -6.37 -24.39 -0.80
C SER A 108 -6.39 -23.18 -1.74
N SER A 109 -6.74 -21.99 -1.26
CA SER A 109 -6.74 -20.76 -2.07
C SER A 109 -5.36 -20.31 -2.53
N PHE A 110 -4.28 -20.81 -1.92
CA PHE A 110 -2.90 -20.41 -2.23
C PHE A 110 -1.98 -21.57 -2.60
N LEU A 111 -2.50 -22.80 -2.72
CA LEU A 111 -1.70 -24.01 -2.98
C LEU A 111 -0.84 -23.92 -4.25
N GLN A 112 -1.34 -23.27 -5.29
CA GLN A 112 -0.62 -23.11 -6.56
C GLN A 112 0.11 -21.76 -6.64
N THR A 113 -0.09 -20.87 -5.67
CA THR A 113 0.46 -19.52 -5.69
C THR A 113 1.90 -19.53 -5.23
N ARG A 114 2.81 -19.25 -6.17
CA ARG A 114 4.24 -19.14 -5.91
C ARG A 114 4.67 -17.72 -5.59
N TYR A 115 3.96 -16.73 -6.17
CA TYR A 115 4.28 -15.32 -6.06
C TYR A 115 3.06 -14.48 -5.70
N VAL A 116 3.23 -13.58 -4.74
CA VAL A 116 2.25 -12.51 -4.44
C VAL A 116 2.96 -11.17 -4.57
N ILE A 117 2.39 -10.26 -5.35
CA ILE A 117 2.97 -8.95 -5.62
C ILE A 117 2.06 -7.87 -5.05
N LEU A 118 2.53 -7.23 -3.98
CA LEU A 118 1.82 -6.17 -3.28
C LEU A 118 2.40 -4.81 -3.71
N SER A 119 2.07 -4.35 -4.92
CA SER A 119 2.73 -3.17 -5.52
C SER A 119 2.25 -1.82 -4.97
N ALA A 120 1.19 -1.82 -4.17
CA ALA A 120 0.72 -0.64 -3.45
C ALA A 120 1.77 -0.10 -2.47
N CYS A 121 1.74 1.19 -2.13
CA CYS A 121 2.57 1.77 -1.07
C CYS A 121 2.38 1.03 0.27
N ASN A 122 3.43 0.97 1.08
CA ASN A 122 3.42 0.51 2.48
C ASN A 122 2.89 -0.92 2.73
N THR A 123 2.96 -1.82 1.75
CA THR A 123 2.44 -3.20 1.90
C THR A 123 3.35 -4.14 2.66
N GLY A 124 4.65 -3.84 2.68
CA GLY A 124 5.69 -4.59 3.40
C GLY A 124 5.89 -4.15 4.85
N VAL A 125 5.18 -3.12 5.30
CA VAL A 125 5.34 -2.53 6.64
C VAL A 125 4.02 -2.52 7.40
N ILE A 126 4.15 -2.43 8.72
CA ILE A 126 3.03 -2.42 9.68
C ILE A 126 2.54 -1.00 9.97
N PHE A 127 3.40 0.00 9.77
CA PHE A 127 3.14 1.38 10.12
C PHE A 127 3.96 2.30 9.22
N ALA A 128 3.29 3.20 8.51
CA ALA A 128 3.93 4.17 7.61
C ALA A 128 3.03 5.41 7.46
N PRO A 129 2.90 6.23 8.53
CA PRO A 129 1.93 7.31 8.56
C PRO A 129 2.29 8.37 7.51
N LYS A 130 1.33 8.67 6.62
CA LYS A 130 1.48 9.74 5.60
C LYS A 130 1.86 11.10 6.19
N THR A 131 1.58 11.31 7.48
CA THR A 131 1.88 12.54 8.20
C THR A 131 3.35 12.73 8.51
N LEU A 132 4.20 11.69 8.43
CA LEU A 132 5.65 11.86 8.49
C LEU A 132 6.23 12.56 7.25
N LYS A 133 5.43 12.76 6.20
CA LYS A 133 5.80 13.63 5.06
C LYS A 133 5.78 15.12 5.41
N ASP A 134 5.13 15.51 6.52
CA ASP A 134 5.05 16.88 6.98
C ASP A 134 6.31 17.24 7.79
N GLU A 135 7.05 18.26 7.35
CA GLU A 135 8.34 18.65 7.95
C GLU A 135 8.22 19.01 9.43
N ARG A 136 7.11 19.61 9.82
CA ARG A 136 6.85 19.96 11.21
C ARG A 136 6.67 18.70 12.05
N THR A 137 5.83 17.79 11.60
CA THR A 137 5.63 16.48 12.24
C THR A 137 6.98 15.75 12.35
N PHE A 138 7.78 15.70 11.30
CA PHE A 138 9.11 15.08 11.33
C PHE A 138 10.08 15.74 12.33
N THR A 139 10.01 17.06 12.45
CA THR A 139 10.84 17.83 13.41
C THR A 139 10.41 17.53 14.85
N ASP A 140 9.11 17.55 15.13
CA ASP A 140 8.54 17.22 16.45
C ASP A 140 8.92 15.79 16.86
N PHE A 141 8.92 14.86 15.89
CA PHE A 141 9.40 13.48 16.08
C PHE A 141 10.86 13.40 16.52
N ASN A 142 11.76 14.09 15.83
CA ASN A 142 13.20 14.02 16.10
C ASN A 142 13.61 14.74 17.39
N GLN A 143 12.79 15.67 17.87
CA GLN A 143 13.08 16.46 19.07
C GLN A 143 12.33 15.97 20.31
N SER A 144 11.41 15.01 20.16
CA SER A 144 10.61 14.51 21.28
C SER A 144 11.41 13.60 22.21
N GLU A 145 11.31 13.88 23.51
CA GLU A 145 11.81 12.99 24.56
C GLU A 145 10.90 11.76 24.77
N ASN A 146 9.64 11.82 24.29
CA ASN A 146 8.66 10.74 24.38
C ASN A 146 8.16 10.31 22.99
N MET A 147 8.98 9.49 22.34
CA MET A 147 8.71 8.96 21.00
C MET A 147 7.37 8.19 20.91
N GLU A 148 6.99 7.48 21.97
CA GLU A 148 5.75 6.70 21.99
C GLU A 148 4.52 7.60 21.85
N GLU A 149 4.51 8.74 22.54
CA GLU A 149 3.42 9.70 22.49
C GLU A 149 3.28 10.32 21.08
N GLU A 150 4.40 10.68 20.45
CA GLU A 150 4.40 11.20 19.09
C GLU A 150 3.92 10.16 18.07
N LEU A 151 4.37 8.91 18.19
CA LEU A 151 3.87 7.80 17.37
C LEU A 151 2.35 7.64 17.49
N ARG A 152 1.81 7.72 18.71
CA ARG A 152 0.35 7.64 18.95
C ARG A 152 -0.40 8.83 18.32
N LYS A 153 0.16 10.04 18.32
CA LYS A 153 -0.44 11.24 17.68
C LYS A 153 -0.61 11.08 16.16
N VAL A 154 0.27 10.31 15.52
CA VAL A 154 0.18 9.99 14.08
C VAL A 154 -0.46 8.62 13.80
N GLY A 155 -1.11 8.02 14.79
CA GLY A 155 -1.97 6.85 14.61
C GLY A 155 -1.34 5.51 14.90
N TRP A 156 -0.11 5.46 15.43
CA TRP A 156 0.47 4.19 15.88
C TRP A 156 -0.33 3.65 17.07
N ILE A 157 -0.67 2.38 17.01
CA ILE A 157 -1.41 1.69 18.07
C ILE A 157 -0.58 0.48 18.52
N PRO A 158 0.01 0.52 19.74
CA PRO A 158 0.73 -0.62 20.28
C PRO A 158 -0.15 -1.85 20.37
N GLY A 159 0.39 -3.01 19.99
CA GLY A 159 -0.35 -4.28 19.95
C GLY A 159 -1.21 -4.48 18.70
N ILE A 160 -1.40 -3.45 17.88
CA ILE A 160 -2.19 -3.49 16.64
C ILE A 160 -1.30 -3.34 15.41
N ASP A 161 -0.30 -2.46 15.43
CA ASP A 161 0.62 -2.36 14.29
C ASP A 161 1.71 -3.44 14.40
N GLN A 162 1.35 -4.70 14.12
CA GLN A 162 2.24 -5.85 14.30
C GLN A 162 2.26 -6.84 13.12
N VAL A 163 1.23 -6.80 12.27
CA VAL A 163 1.06 -7.76 11.17
C VAL A 163 0.92 -7.01 9.85
N SER A 164 1.86 -7.23 8.93
CA SER A 164 1.83 -6.68 7.58
C SER A 164 1.18 -7.67 6.60
N PHE A 165 0.82 -7.19 5.40
CA PHE A 165 0.31 -8.09 4.36
C PHE A 165 1.32 -9.16 3.96
N VAL A 166 2.60 -8.80 3.94
CA VAL A 166 3.69 -9.75 3.68
C VAL A 166 3.66 -10.92 4.67
N ASP A 167 3.60 -10.64 5.98
CA ASP A 167 3.54 -11.68 7.02
C ASP A 167 2.33 -12.61 6.81
N VAL A 168 1.17 -12.04 6.49
CA VAL A 168 -0.06 -12.81 6.29
C VAL A 168 0.07 -13.77 5.12
N PHE A 169 0.52 -13.30 3.94
CA PHE A 169 0.68 -14.17 2.78
C PHE A 169 1.76 -15.24 2.97
N MET A 170 2.84 -14.92 3.69
CA MET A 170 3.85 -15.92 4.06
C MET A 170 3.28 -16.99 5.00
N ARG A 171 2.41 -16.62 5.96
CA ARG A 171 1.67 -17.58 6.79
C ARG A 171 0.68 -18.43 5.99
N ARG A 172 0.24 -17.97 4.81
CA ARG A 172 -0.50 -18.78 3.82
C ARG A 172 0.42 -19.66 2.96
N LYS A 173 1.69 -19.81 3.32
CA LYS A 173 2.73 -20.63 2.64
C LYS A 173 3.07 -20.16 1.22
N VAL A 174 2.88 -18.88 0.94
CA VAL A 174 3.41 -18.28 -0.30
C VAL A 174 4.91 -18.00 -0.11
N ASN A 175 5.74 -18.59 -0.96
CA ASN A 175 7.20 -18.54 -0.81
C ASN A 175 7.83 -17.24 -1.29
N ASN A 176 7.16 -16.49 -2.17
CA ASN A 176 7.70 -15.24 -2.70
C ASN A 176 6.65 -14.14 -2.61
N VAL A 177 6.81 -13.24 -1.63
CA VAL A 177 5.93 -12.09 -1.46
C VAL A 177 6.73 -10.82 -1.69
N TYR A 178 6.37 -10.05 -2.72
CA TYR A 178 6.89 -8.69 -2.90
C TYR A 178 6.04 -7.70 -2.12
N GLY A 179 6.67 -6.82 -1.36
CA GLY A 179 6.02 -5.71 -0.67
C GLY A 179 6.84 -4.43 -0.74
N THR A 180 6.18 -3.28 -0.59
CA THR A 180 6.81 -1.96 -0.58
C THR A 180 7.03 -1.47 0.85
N LEU A 181 8.18 -0.87 1.09
CA LEU A 181 8.63 -0.42 2.41
C LEU A 181 8.22 1.03 2.72
N TRP A 182 7.97 1.83 1.68
CA TRP A 182 7.47 3.20 1.80
C TRP A 182 6.65 3.60 0.56
N PHE A 183 6.54 4.90 0.29
CA PHE A 183 5.81 5.46 -0.84
C PHE A 183 6.44 5.08 -2.17
N ALA A 184 5.72 4.25 -2.90
CA ALA A 184 6.04 3.83 -4.26
C ALA A 184 5.62 4.89 -5.27
N ASP A 185 6.52 5.25 -6.18
CA ASP A 185 6.20 6.04 -7.36
C ASP A 185 5.60 5.12 -8.44
N ASP A 186 4.50 5.51 -9.05
CA ASP A 186 3.76 4.65 -9.99
C ASP A 186 4.58 4.32 -11.24
N ALA A 187 5.31 5.30 -11.79
CA ALA A 187 6.13 5.11 -12.99
C ALA A 187 7.32 4.18 -12.70
N ALA A 188 8.04 4.42 -11.60
CA ALA A 188 9.13 3.55 -11.15
C ALA A 188 8.64 2.13 -10.84
N SER A 189 7.50 2.00 -10.17
CA SER A 189 6.91 0.70 -9.84
C SER A 189 6.48 -0.06 -11.09
N ALA A 190 5.87 0.63 -12.06
CA ALA A 190 5.51 0.02 -13.34
C ALA A 190 6.75 -0.48 -14.10
N TYR A 191 7.83 0.31 -14.12
CA TYR A 191 9.11 -0.13 -14.72
C TYR A 191 9.66 -1.37 -14.01
N LEU A 192 9.80 -1.32 -12.67
CA LEU A 192 10.39 -2.40 -11.89
C LEU A 192 9.55 -3.68 -11.99
N MET A 193 8.23 -3.60 -11.84
CA MET A 193 7.37 -4.79 -11.88
C MET A 193 7.32 -5.41 -13.28
N SER A 194 7.23 -4.60 -14.34
CA SER A 194 7.19 -5.13 -15.71
C SER A 194 8.50 -5.83 -16.12
N HIS A 195 9.65 -5.28 -15.73
CA HIS A 195 10.95 -5.90 -16.02
C HIS A 195 11.24 -7.09 -15.12
N PHE A 196 10.87 -7.01 -13.84
CA PHE A 196 10.99 -8.13 -12.91
C PHE A 196 10.22 -9.35 -13.42
N MET A 197 8.95 -9.19 -13.81
CA MET A 197 8.14 -10.29 -14.33
C MET A 197 8.75 -10.89 -15.61
N LYS A 198 9.23 -10.06 -16.53
CA LYS A 198 9.91 -10.53 -17.75
C LYS A 198 11.15 -11.36 -17.42
N LYS A 199 12.02 -10.87 -16.53
CA LYS A 199 13.24 -11.58 -16.13
C LYS A 199 12.92 -12.89 -15.41
N LEU A 200 11.94 -12.88 -14.51
CA LEU A 200 11.49 -14.06 -13.78
C LEU A 200 10.99 -15.15 -14.73
N VAL A 201 10.12 -14.79 -15.67
CA VAL A 201 9.59 -15.75 -16.67
C VAL A 201 10.70 -16.28 -17.57
N ASN A 202 11.67 -15.44 -17.95
CA ASN A 202 12.80 -15.83 -18.80
C ASN A 202 13.79 -16.81 -18.14
N GLN A 203 13.74 -17.00 -16.82
CA GLN A 203 14.56 -18.00 -16.12
C GLN A 203 14.07 -19.44 -16.33
N GLY A 204 12.88 -19.65 -16.92
CA GLY A 204 12.35 -20.97 -17.22
C GLY A 204 11.88 -21.73 -15.98
N GLU A 205 12.20 -23.02 -15.88
CA GLU A 205 11.70 -23.90 -14.81
C GLU A 205 12.29 -23.57 -13.42
N HIS A 206 13.51 -23.02 -13.38
CA HIS A 206 14.24 -22.70 -12.15
C HIS A 206 14.26 -21.20 -11.88
N GLN A 207 13.09 -20.67 -11.56
CA GLN A 207 12.91 -19.25 -11.24
C GLN A 207 13.51 -18.89 -9.89
N ASP A 208 14.27 -17.79 -9.87
CA ASP A 208 14.82 -17.11 -8.70
C ASP A 208 14.32 -15.65 -8.70
N ALA A 209 13.33 -15.41 -7.84
CA ALA A 209 12.68 -14.10 -7.68
C ALA A 209 13.69 -13.02 -7.27
N VAL A 210 14.58 -13.35 -6.34
CA VAL A 210 15.54 -12.40 -5.76
C VAL A 210 16.55 -12.00 -6.83
N ALA A 211 17.05 -12.96 -7.60
CA ALA A 211 17.95 -12.68 -8.72
C ALA A 211 17.26 -11.82 -9.78
N ALA A 212 16.05 -12.17 -10.20
CA ALA A 212 15.30 -11.43 -11.22
C ALA A 212 14.99 -9.98 -10.79
N PHE A 213 14.57 -9.77 -9.55
CA PHE A 213 14.28 -8.43 -9.05
C PHE A 213 15.55 -7.60 -8.83
N SER A 214 16.61 -8.21 -8.28
CA SER A 214 17.91 -7.54 -8.09
C SER A 214 18.52 -7.11 -9.42
N GLU A 215 18.44 -7.95 -10.45
CA GLU A 215 18.88 -7.61 -11.79
C GLU A 215 18.06 -6.44 -12.37
N THR A 216 16.75 -6.42 -12.11
CA THR A 216 15.87 -5.33 -12.54
C THR A 216 16.23 -3.99 -11.89
N GLN A 217 16.46 -3.96 -10.57
CA GLN A 217 16.90 -2.75 -9.88
C GLN A 217 18.25 -2.25 -10.42
N ARG A 218 19.21 -3.17 -10.65
CA ARG A 218 20.52 -2.82 -11.23
C ARG A 218 20.41 -2.28 -12.64
N GLN A 219 19.55 -2.87 -13.48
CA GLN A 219 19.28 -2.38 -14.83
C GLN A 219 18.71 -0.96 -14.79
N TYR A 220 17.70 -0.73 -13.94
CA TYR A 220 17.08 0.59 -13.79
C TYR A 220 18.08 1.69 -13.42
N ILE A 221 18.95 1.41 -12.44
CA ILE A 221 20.01 2.32 -12.00
C ILE A 221 21.04 2.54 -13.11
N LYS A 222 21.43 1.47 -13.82
CA LYS A 222 22.40 1.56 -14.92
C LYS A 222 21.87 2.44 -16.05
N GLU A 223 20.65 2.21 -16.50
CA GLU A 223 20.02 3.00 -17.56
C GLU A 223 19.92 4.48 -17.17
N SER A 224 19.53 4.73 -15.91
CA SER A 224 19.46 6.08 -15.33
C SER A 224 20.82 6.78 -15.30
N LYS A 225 21.90 6.08 -14.93
CA LYS A 225 23.28 6.61 -14.94
C LYS A 225 23.80 6.89 -16.34
N GLU A 226 23.37 6.13 -17.34
CA GLU A 226 23.73 6.30 -18.75
C GLU A 226 22.97 7.47 -19.43
N GLY A 227 22.15 8.21 -18.67
CA GLY A 227 21.34 9.31 -19.20
C GLY A 227 20.11 8.85 -19.99
N LYS A 228 19.79 7.56 -19.96
CA LYS A 228 18.53 7.04 -20.51
C LYS A 228 17.38 7.48 -19.61
N LYS A 229 16.18 7.52 -20.19
CA LYS A 229 14.93 7.88 -19.52
C LYS A 229 14.03 6.65 -19.37
N PRO A 230 14.35 5.70 -18.47
CA PRO A 230 13.59 4.47 -18.31
C PRO A 230 12.12 4.69 -17.93
N LEU A 231 11.80 5.85 -17.34
CA LEU A 231 10.43 6.24 -16.97
C LEU A 231 9.72 7.09 -18.04
N GLY A 232 10.37 7.36 -19.17
CA GLY A 232 9.88 8.31 -20.18
C GLY A 232 10.37 9.74 -19.96
N GLU A 233 9.99 10.63 -20.88
CA GLU A 233 10.44 12.03 -20.94
C GLU A 233 9.91 12.89 -19.80
N ASP A 234 8.72 12.55 -19.28
CA ASP A 234 7.98 13.36 -18.31
C ASP A 234 8.37 13.11 -16.86
N TYR A 235 9.22 12.10 -16.60
CA TYR A 235 9.59 11.69 -15.25
C TYR A 235 11.09 11.93 -15.00
N PRO A 236 11.46 12.58 -13.88
CA PRO A 236 12.86 12.80 -13.57
C PRO A 236 13.57 11.47 -13.37
N VAL A 237 14.80 11.36 -13.89
CA VAL A 237 15.65 10.18 -13.71
C VAL A 237 16.01 10.06 -12.22
N PRO A 238 15.52 9.04 -11.50
CA PRO A 238 15.68 9.02 -10.07
C PRO A 238 16.98 8.33 -9.69
N LEU A 239 18.04 9.12 -9.55
CA LEU A 239 19.34 8.63 -9.06
C LEU A 239 19.33 8.31 -7.56
N HIS A 240 18.35 8.83 -6.81
CA HIS A 240 18.27 8.63 -5.37
C HIS A 240 17.67 7.26 -5.01
N PRO A 241 18.28 6.47 -4.09
CA PRO A 241 17.80 5.16 -3.64
C PRO A 241 16.34 5.11 -3.23
N TYR A 242 15.82 6.23 -2.73
CA TYR A 242 14.41 6.39 -2.38
C TYR A 242 13.41 5.92 -3.45
N PHE A 243 13.75 6.00 -4.75
CA PHE A 243 12.82 5.63 -5.81
C PHE A 243 12.90 4.18 -6.27
N TRP A 244 14.05 3.51 -6.08
CA TRP A 244 14.28 2.16 -6.59
C TRP A 244 14.51 1.10 -5.52
N ALA A 245 14.78 1.50 -4.29
CA ALA A 245 14.89 0.59 -3.14
C ALA A 245 13.55 0.39 -2.41
N VAL A 246 12.44 0.89 -2.97
CA VAL A 246 11.10 0.88 -2.35
C VAL A 246 10.63 -0.54 -2.04
N GLY A 247 10.86 -1.48 -2.94
CA GLY A 247 10.34 -2.83 -2.87
C GLY A 247 11.34 -3.83 -2.33
N ALA A 248 10.84 -4.84 -1.62
CA ALA A 248 11.60 -6.00 -1.19
C ALA A 248 10.81 -7.29 -1.46
N LEU A 249 11.55 -8.37 -1.75
CA LEU A 249 11.03 -9.73 -1.80
C LEU A 249 11.26 -10.42 -0.47
N PHE A 250 10.22 -11.10 0.01
CA PHE A 250 10.22 -11.85 1.26
C PHE A 250 9.91 -13.31 0.98
N GLY A 251 10.69 -14.19 1.61
CA GLY A 251 10.55 -15.65 1.50
C GLY A 251 11.67 -16.31 0.68
N LYS A 252 11.49 -17.59 0.39
CA LYS A 252 12.40 -18.44 -0.38
C LYS A 252 11.64 -19.62 -0.99
#